data_AF-A0A3D5ZS66-F1
#
_entry.id   AF-A0A3D5ZS66-F1
#
_cell.length_a   1.000
_cell.length_b   1.000
_cell.length_c   1.000
_cell.angle_alpha   90.00
_cell.angle_beta   90.00
_cell.angle_gamma   90.00
#
_symmetry.space_group_name_H-M   'P 1'
#
loop_
_entity.id
_entity.type
_entity.pdbx_description
1 polymer ?
#
loop_
_entity_poly.entity_id
_entity_poly.type
_entity_poly.pdbx_seq_one_letter_code
_entity_poly.pdbx_strand_id
1 'polypeptide(L)'
;MKKIILTGDRPTGRLHVGHYVGSLRERVNLQNSGSYDEIYIMIADAQALTDNAEHPEKVRQNILQVALDYLACGIDPEKSCIFIQSMVPELTELTFYYMNLVTVSRVQRNPTVKAEIQQKNFEASIPVGFFCYPISQ
;
A
#
# COMPACT_ATOMS: atom_id res chain seq x y z
N MET A 1 -22.77 0.23 -13.31
CA MET A 1 -21.63 -0.34 -12.56
C MET A 1 -21.37 0.53 -11.36
N LYS A 2 -21.08 -0.07 -10.20
CA LYS A 2 -20.66 0.67 -9.00
C LYS A 2 -19.32 1.36 -9.25
N LYS A 3 -19.13 2.55 -8.70
CA LYS A 3 -17.87 3.30 -8.68
C LYS A 3 -17.12 2.99 -7.39
N ILE A 4 -15.96 2.37 -7.53
CA ILE A 4 -15.15 1.90 -6.40
C ILE A 4 -13.81 2.63 -6.43
N ILE A 5 -13.29 3.00 -5.27
CA ILE A 5 -11.91 3.47 -5.11
C ILE A 5 -11.16 2.57 -4.12
N LEU A 6 -9.90 2.31 -4.44
CA LEU A 6 -8.92 1.67 -3.58
C LEU A 6 -7.72 2.61 -3.43
N THR A 7 -7.30 2.86 -2.21
CA THR A 7 -6.08 3.58 -1.85
C THR A 7 -5.44 2.91 -0.64
N GLY A 8 -4.28 3.35 -0.20
CA GLY A 8 -3.64 2.78 0.98
C GLY A 8 -2.26 3.33 1.23
N ASP A 9 -1.66 2.88 2.32
CA ASP A 9 -0.29 3.19 2.73
C ASP A 9 0.40 1.95 3.27
N ARG A 10 1.73 1.90 3.08
CA ARG A 10 2.58 0.90 3.74
C ARG A 10 2.81 1.33 5.19
N PRO A 11 2.58 0.47 6.20
CA PRO A 11 2.80 0.83 7.61
C PRO A 11 4.30 0.80 7.97
N THR A 12 5.04 1.83 7.54
CA THR A 12 6.49 1.96 7.79
C THR A 12 6.84 2.99 8.88
N GLY A 13 5.85 3.72 9.37
CA GLY A 13 5.96 4.71 10.44
C GLY A 13 4.63 5.44 10.67
N ARG A 14 4.66 6.44 11.57
CA ARG A 14 3.54 7.38 11.77
C ARG A 14 3.37 8.28 10.54
N LEU A 15 2.13 8.59 10.21
CA LEU A 15 1.82 9.56 9.18
C LEU A 15 2.12 10.97 9.70
N HIS A 16 2.26 11.93 8.78
CA HIS A 16 2.69 13.29 9.08
C HIS A 16 2.04 14.27 8.10
N VAL A 17 2.28 15.58 8.27
CA VAL A 17 1.63 16.64 7.47
C VAL A 17 1.74 16.44 5.95
N GLY A 18 2.86 15.90 5.46
CA GLY A 18 3.01 15.53 4.04
C GLY A 18 1.96 14.52 3.56
N HIS A 19 1.64 13.49 4.35
CA HIS A 19 0.57 12.54 4.06
C HIS A 19 -0.80 13.22 4.13
N TYR A 20 -1.01 14.10 5.11
CA TYR A 20 -2.28 14.80 5.26
C TYR A 20 -2.62 15.66 4.04
N VAL A 21 -1.68 16.53 3.63
CA VAL A 21 -1.85 17.41 2.47
C VAL A 21 -1.81 16.63 1.16
N GLY A 22 -1.00 15.58 1.07
CA GLY A 22 -0.80 14.80 -0.15
C GLY A 22 -1.91 13.79 -0.47
N SER A 23 -2.55 13.20 0.53
CA SER A 23 -3.55 12.14 0.30
C SER A 23 -4.70 12.12 1.31
N LEU A 24 -4.44 12.22 2.63
CA LEU A 24 -5.49 11.93 3.63
C LEU A 24 -6.65 12.93 3.57
N ARG A 25 -6.36 14.22 3.40
CA ARG A 25 -7.41 15.25 3.24
C ARG A 25 -8.34 14.91 2.07
N GLU A 26 -7.78 14.43 0.97
CA GLU A 26 -8.57 14.07 -0.20
C GLU A 26 -9.37 12.77 0.03
N ARG A 27 -8.82 11.78 0.73
CA ARG A 27 -9.57 10.58 1.13
C ARG A 27 -10.81 10.93 1.97
N VAL A 28 -10.71 11.94 2.83
CA VAL A 28 -11.83 12.47 3.62
C VAL A 28 -12.83 13.23 2.74
N ASN A 29 -12.36 13.98 1.75
CA ASN A 29 -13.27 14.62 0.78
C ASN A 29 -14.04 13.55 -0.02
N LEU A 30 -13.34 12.55 -0.54
CA LEU A 30 -13.90 11.51 -1.40
C LEU A 30 -14.98 10.69 -0.68
N GLN A 31 -14.76 10.31 0.58
CA GLN A 31 -15.78 9.58 1.36
C GLN A 31 -17.03 10.37 1.68
N ASN A 32 -16.96 11.70 1.63
CA ASN A 32 -18.11 12.57 1.85
C ASN A 32 -18.68 13.13 0.54
N SER A 33 -18.06 12.86 -0.61
CA SER A 33 -18.40 13.47 -1.90
C SER A 33 -19.67 12.90 -2.55
N GLY A 34 -20.09 11.69 -2.18
CA GLY A 34 -21.14 10.95 -2.88
C GLY A 34 -20.77 10.52 -4.32
N SER A 35 -19.50 10.67 -4.73
CA SER A 35 -19.05 10.33 -6.09
C SER A 35 -18.71 8.84 -6.28
N TYR A 36 -18.52 8.12 -5.18
CA TYR A 36 -18.16 6.70 -5.14
C TYR A 36 -19.17 5.94 -4.29
N ASP A 37 -19.48 4.72 -4.72
CA ASP A 37 -20.39 3.82 -4.01
C ASP A 37 -19.65 3.06 -2.89
N GLU A 38 -18.37 2.76 -3.10
CA GLU A 38 -17.54 2.02 -2.15
C GLU A 38 -16.11 2.57 -2.11
N ILE A 39 -15.54 2.61 -0.91
CA ILE A 39 -14.22 3.16 -0.64
C ILE A 39 -13.45 2.17 0.20
N TYR A 40 -12.28 1.78 -0.30
CA TYR A 40 -11.38 0.85 0.36
C TYR A 40 -10.04 1.52 0.64
N ILE A 41 -9.57 1.39 1.89
CA ILE A 41 -8.31 1.95 2.35
C ILE A 41 -7.48 0.81 2.93
N MET A 42 -6.47 0.39 2.17
CA MET A 42 -5.60 -0.72 2.52
C MET A 42 -4.44 -0.25 3.41
N ILE A 43 -4.18 -1.01 4.47
CA ILE A 43 -2.90 -0.99 5.18
C ILE A 43 -2.03 -2.08 4.56
N ALA A 44 -1.10 -1.68 3.69
CA ALA A 44 -0.32 -2.57 2.82
C ALA A 44 0.91 -3.16 3.55
N ASP A 45 0.66 -3.98 4.56
CA ASP A 45 1.68 -4.56 5.42
C ASP A 45 2.54 -5.62 4.72
N ALA A 46 1.96 -6.49 3.88
CA ALA A 46 2.72 -7.42 3.06
C ALA A 46 3.66 -6.70 2.08
N GLN A 47 3.22 -5.59 1.48
CA GLN A 47 4.08 -4.75 0.65
C GLN A 47 5.19 -4.08 1.48
N ALA A 48 4.90 -3.63 2.71
CA ALA A 48 5.91 -3.05 3.60
C ALA A 48 7.00 -4.06 4.02
N LEU A 49 6.69 -5.35 4.06
CA LEU A 49 7.68 -6.39 4.33
C LEU A 49 8.70 -6.55 3.20
N THR A 50 8.38 -6.13 1.97
CA THR A 50 9.32 -6.28 0.83
C THR A 50 10.64 -5.53 1.02
N ASP A 51 10.64 -4.43 1.78
CA ASP A 51 11.82 -3.63 2.14
C ASP A 51 12.07 -3.55 3.66
N ASN A 52 11.32 -4.30 4.48
CA ASN A 52 11.47 -4.39 5.94
C ASN A 52 11.45 -5.84 6.47
N ALA A 53 11.80 -6.82 5.63
CA ALA A 53 11.74 -8.25 5.98
C ALA A 53 12.58 -8.61 7.24
N GLU A 54 13.67 -7.89 7.50
CA GLU A 54 14.52 -8.08 8.68
C GLU A 54 13.92 -7.48 9.97
N HIS A 55 12.89 -6.62 9.83
CA HIS A 55 12.24 -5.92 10.94
C HIS A 55 10.70 -6.02 10.88
N PRO A 56 10.13 -7.24 10.85
CA PRO A 56 8.68 -7.43 10.70
C PRO A 56 7.88 -6.83 11.86
N GLU A 57 8.45 -6.78 13.06
CA GLU A 57 7.80 -6.16 14.23
C GLU A 57 7.54 -4.66 14.03
N LYS A 58 8.41 -3.96 13.29
CA LYS A 58 8.21 -2.54 12.95
C LYS A 58 6.97 -2.38 12.06
N VAL A 59 6.79 -3.26 11.09
CA VAL A 59 5.61 -3.26 10.21
C VAL A 59 4.36 -3.53 11.04
N ARG A 60 4.37 -4.59 11.85
CA ARG A 60 3.26 -4.98 12.74
C ARG A 60 2.82 -3.84 13.67
N GLN A 61 3.76 -3.18 14.34
CA GLN A 61 3.46 -2.10 15.28
C GLN A 61 2.84 -0.88 14.57
N ASN A 62 3.29 -0.58 13.35
CA ASN A 62 2.80 0.57 12.59
C ASN A 62 1.43 0.36 11.95
N ILE A 63 0.92 -0.87 11.83
CA ILE A 63 -0.45 -1.11 11.35
C ILE A 63 -1.45 -0.32 12.20
N LEU A 64 -1.35 -0.45 13.54
CA LEU A 64 -2.23 0.27 14.45
C LEU A 64 -1.97 1.77 14.43
N GLN A 65 -0.72 2.22 14.26
CA GLN A 65 -0.41 3.65 14.18
C GLN A 65 -1.04 4.30 12.94
N VAL A 66 -0.93 3.66 11.78
CA VAL A 66 -1.55 4.13 10.53
C VAL A 66 -3.07 4.14 10.64
N ALA A 67 -3.67 3.09 11.22
CA ALA A 67 -5.11 3.05 11.47
C ALA A 67 -5.55 4.21 12.38
N LEU A 68 -4.81 4.47 13.46
CA LEU A 68 -5.09 5.61 14.36
C LEU A 68 -4.99 6.95 13.63
N ASP A 69 -3.95 7.15 12.81
CA ASP A 69 -3.77 8.39 12.03
C ASP A 69 -4.89 8.60 11.00
N TYR A 70 -5.38 7.53 10.37
CA TYR A 70 -6.55 7.58 9.48
C TYR A 70 -7.79 8.09 10.21
N LEU A 71 -8.12 7.47 11.35
CA LEU A 71 -9.28 7.86 12.16
C LEU A 71 -9.14 9.30 12.67
N ALA A 72 -7.95 9.66 13.16
CA ALA A 72 -7.67 11.01 13.67
C ALA A 72 -7.80 12.11 12.60
N CYS A 73 -7.49 11.78 11.34
CA CYS A 73 -7.65 12.72 10.21
C CYS A 73 -9.08 12.81 9.69
N GLY A 74 -10.02 12.00 10.18
CA GLY A 74 -11.43 12.03 9.81
C GLY A 74 -11.86 10.95 8.81
N ILE A 75 -11.07 9.89 8.63
CA ILE A 75 -11.55 8.70 7.91
C ILE A 75 -12.55 7.95 8.80
N ASP A 76 -13.76 7.78 8.29
CA ASP A 76 -14.88 7.16 8.99
C ASP A 76 -15.07 5.68 8.55
N PRO A 77 -14.93 4.70 9.46
CA PRO A 77 -15.14 3.27 9.16
C PRO A 77 -16.56 2.93 8.69
N GLU A 78 -17.55 3.75 9.03
CA GLU A 78 -18.94 3.55 8.57
C GLU A 78 -19.12 3.96 7.10
N LYS A 79 -18.17 4.71 6.53
CA LYS A 79 -18.20 5.19 5.14
C LYS A 79 -17.13 4.55 4.25
N SER A 80 -16.05 4.05 4.86
CA SER A 80 -14.90 3.48 4.16
C SER A 80 -14.47 2.18 4.81
N CYS A 81 -14.19 1.16 4.00
CA CYS A 81 -13.65 -0.11 4.47
C CYS A 81 -12.12 0.01 4.63
N ILE A 82 -11.66 0.02 5.88
CA ILE A 82 -10.23 -0.08 6.21
C ILE A 82 -9.87 -1.55 6.41
N PHE A 83 -8.88 -2.05 5.70
CA PHE A 83 -8.47 -3.46 5.81
C PHE A 83 -6.95 -3.63 5.76
N ILE A 84 -6.46 -4.76 6.28
CA ILE A 84 -5.03 -5.12 6.32
C ILE A 84 -4.73 -6.08 5.18
N GLN A 85 -3.72 -5.79 4.37
CA GLN A 85 -3.40 -6.56 3.16
C GLN A 85 -3.15 -8.05 3.45
N SER A 86 -2.35 -8.36 4.48
CA SER A 86 -2.05 -9.76 4.83
C SER A 86 -3.25 -10.56 5.34
N MET A 87 -4.35 -9.89 5.72
CA MET A 87 -5.58 -10.53 6.21
C MET A 87 -6.53 -10.92 5.07
N VAL A 88 -6.16 -10.62 3.82
CA VAL A 88 -6.89 -10.99 2.60
C VAL A 88 -5.98 -11.90 1.76
N PRO A 89 -5.91 -13.21 2.05
CA PRO A 89 -4.98 -14.14 1.40
C PRO A 89 -5.19 -14.22 -0.13
N GLU A 90 -6.39 -13.92 -0.61
CA GLU A 90 -6.75 -13.86 -2.04
C GLU A 90 -5.87 -12.87 -2.80
N LEU A 91 -5.39 -11.80 -2.15
CA LEU A 91 -4.44 -10.85 -2.78
C LEU A 91 -3.10 -11.51 -3.07
N THR A 92 -2.64 -12.39 -2.17
CA THR A 92 -1.38 -13.12 -2.36
C THR A 92 -1.53 -14.16 -3.47
N GLU A 93 -2.65 -14.88 -3.49
CA GLU A 93 -2.99 -15.84 -4.55
C GLU A 93 -3.07 -15.14 -5.93
N LEU A 94 -3.78 -14.01 -6.00
CA LEU A 94 -3.92 -13.26 -7.25
C LEU A 94 -2.57 -12.72 -7.75
N THR A 95 -1.72 -12.24 -6.84
CA THR A 95 -0.37 -11.80 -7.15
C THR A 95 0.44 -12.91 -7.82
N PHE A 96 0.38 -14.14 -7.29
CA PHE A 96 1.05 -15.29 -7.89
C PHE A 96 0.59 -15.53 -9.34
N TYR A 97 -0.71 -15.47 -9.60
CA TYR A 97 -1.21 -15.61 -10.98
C TYR A 97 -0.78 -14.47 -11.89
N TYR A 98 -0.81 -13.23 -11.40
CA TYR A 98 -0.37 -12.04 -12.15
C TYR A 98 1.12 -12.04 -12.49
N MET A 99 1.96 -12.70 -11.69
CA MET A 99 3.38 -12.88 -12.03
C MET A 99 3.59 -13.64 -13.35
N ASN A 100 2.65 -14.48 -13.76
CA ASN A 100 2.72 -15.18 -15.07
C ASN A 100 2.39 -14.26 -16.26
N LEU A 101 1.79 -13.09 -16.02
CA LEU A 101 1.34 -12.15 -17.06
C LEU A 101 2.36 -11.04 -17.34
N VAL A 102 3.40 -10.93 -16.52
CA VAL A 102 4.38 -9.83 -16.57
C VAL A 102 5.78 -10.40 -16.67
N THR A 103 6.57 -9.88 -17.63
CA THR A 103 7.97 -10.30 -17.79
C THR A 103 8.90 -9.54 -16.86
N VAL A 104 10.02 -10.17 -16.49
CA VAL A 104 11.11 -9.51 -15.76
C VAL A 104 11.53 -8.20 -16.43
N SER A 105 11.68 -8.18 -17.75
CA SER A 105 12.05 -6.96 -18.51
C SER A 105 11.02 -5.83 -18.41
N ARG A 106 9.75 -6.13 -18.15
CA ARG A 106 8.73 -5.10 -17.92
C ARG A 106 8.89 -4.49 -16.53
N VAL A 107 9.07 -5.32 -15.50
CA VAL A 107 9.29 -4.86 -14.12
C VAL A 107 10.60 -4.06 -14.02
N GLN A 108 11.68 -4.55 -14.64
CA GLN A 108 12.97 -3.84 -14.68
C GLN A 108 12.88 -2.45 -15.31
N ARG A 109 11.90 -2.18 -16.18
CA ARG A 109 11.72 -0.87 -16.84
C ARG A 109 10.84 0.09 -16.04
N ASN A 110 10.25 -0.33 -14.92
CA ASN A 110 9.45 0.55 -14.08
C ASN A 110 10.35 1.68 -13.50
N PRO A 111 10.09 2.96 -13.83
CA PRO A 111 10.97 4.06 -13.43
C PRO A 111 10.97 4.27 -11.91
N THR A 112 9.82 4.08 -11.24
CA THR A 112 9.70 4.22 -9.78
C THR A 112 10.52 3.15 -9.08
N VAL A 113 10.38 1.87 -9.47
CA VAL A 113 11.15 0.76 -8.90
C VAL A 113 12.65 0.98 -9.07
N LYS A 114 13.09 1.42 -10.27
CA LYS A 114 14.50 1.75 -10.53
C LYS A 114 15.02 2.84 -9.58
N ALA A 115 14.26 3.91 -9.42
CA ALA A 115 14.65 5.03 -8.56
C ALA A 115 14.72 4.58 -7.08
N GLU A 116 13.76 3.79 -6.61
CA GLU A 116 13.76 3.27 -5.24
C GLU A 116 14.89 2.26 -4.98
N ILE A 117 15.23 1.39 -5.95
CA ILE A 117 16.39 0.49 -5.86
C ILE A 117 17.69 1.29 -5.69
N GLN A 118 17.86 2.36 -6.47
CA GLN A 118 19.02 3.24 -6.38
C GLN A 118 19.06 3.96 -5.03
N GLN A 119 17.93 4.51 -4.58
CA GLN A 119 17.84 5.22 -3.30
C GLN A 119 18.12 4.31 -2.09
N LYS A 120 17.72 3.04 -2.16
CA LYS A 120 17.92 2.05 -1.11
C LYS A 120 19.29 1.37 -1.16
N ASN A 121 20.14 1.69 -2.14
CA ASN A 121 21.45 1.08 -2.35
C ASN A 121 21.41 -0.46 -2.39
N PHE A 122 20.35 -1.03 -2.99
CA PHE A 122 20.25 -2.49 -3.10
C PHE A 122 21.26 -3.10 -4.07
N GLU A 123 21.90 -2.30 -4.92
CA GLU A 123 22.84 -2.74 -5.96
C GLU A 123 22.30 -3.97 -6.72
N ALA A 124 23.03 -5.10 -6.69
CA ALA A 124 22.62 -6.37 -7.28
C ALA A 124 21.80 -7.26 -6.33
N SER A 125 21.75 -6.94 -5.03
CA SER A 125 21.12 -7.73 -3.97
C SER A 125 19.69 -7.26 -3.67
N ILE A 126 18.89 -7.06 -4.73
CA ILE A 126 17.51 -6.57 -4.61
C ILE A 126 16.61 -7.70 -4.09
N PRO A 127 15.84 -7.48 -3.01
CA PRO A 127 14.84 -8.46 -2.58
C PRO A 127 13.83 -8.74 -3.70
N VAL A 128 13.58 -10.02 -4.02
CA VAL A 128 12.66 -10.39 -5.11
C VAL A 128 11.25 -9.86 -4.86
N GLY A 129 10.78 -9.91 -3.61
CA GLY A 129 9.50 -9.33 -3.22
C GLY A 129 9.43 -7.83 -3.49
N PHE A 130 10.53 -7.09 -3.26
CA PHE A 130 10.61 -5.67 -3.57
C PHE A 130 10.60 -5.45 -5.07
N PHE A 131 11.43 -6.19 -5.81
CA PHE A 131 11.45 -6.09 -7.26
C PHE A 131 10.05 -6.33 -7.87
N CYS A 132 9.30 -7.31 -7.35
CA CYS A 132 7.98 -7.68 -7.84
C CYS A 132 6.81 -6.90 -7.20
N TYR A 133 7.04 -5.95 -6.28
CA TYR A 133 5.95 -5.28 -5.56
C TYR A 133 4.87 -4.65 -6.49
N PRO A 134 5.20 -4.10 -7.69
CA PRO A 134 4.17 -3.53 -8.56
C PRO A 134 3.18 -4.55 -9.13
N ILE A 135 3.47 -5.86 -9.03
CA ILE A 135 2.55 -6.93 -9.43
C ILE A 135 1.54 -7.21 -8.30
N SER A 136 1.96 -6.99 -7.05
CA SER A 136 1.12 -7.15 -5.84
C SER A 136 0.30 -5.92 -5.46
N GLN A 137 0.45 -4.82 -6.21
CA GLN A 137 -0.33 -3.58 -6.09
C GLN A 137 -1.51 -3.59 -7.04
#